data_AF-A0A945SAQ7-F1
#
_entry.id   AF-A0A945SAQ7-F1
#
_cell.length_a   1.000
_cell.length_b   1.000
_cell.length_c   1.000
_cell.angle_alpha   90.00
_cell.angle_beta   90.00
_cell.angle_gamma   90.00
#
_symmetry.space_group_name_H-M   'P 1'
#
loop_
_entity.id
_entity.type
_entity.pdbx_description
1 polymer ?
#
loop_
_entity_poly.entity_id
_entity_poly.type
_entity_poly.pdbx_seq_one_letter_code
_entity_poly.pdbx_strand_id
1 'polypeptide(L)'
;MSDAAQGEPPKHVVFEKPFKVEPDFENWKTPGNYRRFPGGDELPAKLKVWRIQGTGKSYGGVVSRSWGFSDSPDAEVLTPGFNSGKESGAVGVGRHGNFLQWGFSAPPSKMTEAGQRFFLNCVCYIHRYDGQPPLVRRLKSDRINPIRLALLLRKIKKKSFFESAFTSEQIEEYARNPKGLATYYEDSYELIYWDKVYRIDAELRSLSIESNRTLRSLEQLITMLNEEETAPKARLLLERYTVETFESPEQWQEWLSACRERIYFSDVGGYKFRVMPEGYLR
;
A
#
# COMPACT_ATOMS: atom_id res chain seq x y z
N MET A 1 22.89 -6.49 -7.00
CA MET A 1 21.54 -6.43 -7.63
C MET A 1 20.55 -5.62 -6.79
N SER A 2 21.00 -4.64 -6.01
CA SER A 2 20.14 -3.72 -5.23
C SER A 2 20.62 -2.27 -5.33
N ASP A 3 21.40 -2.01 -6.36
CA ASP A 3 22.15 -0.77 -6.57
C ASP A 3 21.43 0.18 -7.55
N ALA A 4 20.23 -0.20 -7.99
CA ALA A 4 19.52 0.44 -9.09
C ALA A 4 18.03 0.67 -8.79
N ALA A 5 17.48 1.73 -9.38
CA ALA A 5 16.04 1.89 -9.55
C ALA A 5 15.54 1.00 -10.69
N GLN A 6 14.26 0.67 -10.68
CA GLN A 6 13.62 -0.14 -11.71
C GLN A 6 12.91 0.75 -12.74
N GLY A 7 13.08 0.45 -14.03
CA GLY A 7 12.36 1.13 -15.11
C GLY A 7 12.83 2.56 -15.37
N GLU A 8 12.04 3.25 -16.20
CA GLU A 8 12.20 4.68 -16.46
C GLU A 8 11.75 5.51 -15.25
N PRO A 9 12.40 6.65 -14.98
CA PRO A 9 11.91 7.63 -14.03
C PRO A 9 10.49 8.07 -14.41
N PRO A 10 9.58 8.21 -13.44
CA PRO A 10 8.32 8.88 -13.70
C PRO A 10 8.57 10.35 -14.04
N LYS A 11 7.62 10.98 -14.75
CA LYS A 11 7.63 12.43 -14.94
C LYS A 11 7.43 13.10 -13.57
N HIS A 12 8.53 13.54 -12.96
CA HIS A 12 8.51 14.13 -11.63
C HIS A 12 9.60 15.20 -11.47
N VAL A 13 9.30 16.25 -10.70
CA VAL A 13 10.18 17.43 -10.54
C VAL A 13 11.55 17.09 -9.93
N VAL A 14 11.63 16.01 -9.15
CA VAL A 14 12.90 15.53 -8.54
C VAL A 14 13.93 15.07 -9.56
N PHE A 15 13.56 14.84 -10.82
CA PHE A 15 14.51 14.53 -11.88
C PHE A 15 15.05 15.78 -12.59
N GLU A 16 14.40 16.93 -12.39
CA GLU A 16 14.70 18.17 -13.09
C GLU A 16 15.33 19.23 -12.19
N LYS A 17 14.90 19.30 -10.91
CA LYS A 17 15.25 20.39 -9.99
C LYS A 17 15.59 19.90 -8.58
N PRO A 18 16.49 20.61 -7.86
CA PRO A 18 17.32 21.73 -8.33
C PRO A 18 18.44 21.32 -9.31
N PHE A 19 18.86 20.06 -9.33
CA PHE A 19 19.91 19.57 -10.22
C PHE A 19 19.32 18.67 -11.29
N LYS A 20 19.65 18.87 -12.57
CA LYS A 20 19.21 17.96 -13.63
C LYS A 20 19.78 16.56 -13.38
N VAL A 21 18.92 15.56 -13.25
CA VAL A 21 19.28 14.15 -13.11
C VAL A 21 19.33 13.53 -14.50
N GLU A 22 20.47 12.92 -14.85
CA GLU A 22 20.65 12.24 -16.14
C GLU A 22 20.93 10.75 -15.87
N PRO A 23 19.87 9.92 -15.80
CA PRO A 23 20.00 8.50 -15.55
C PRO A 23 20.80 7.77 -16.63
N ASP A 24 21.72 6.90 -16.19
CA ASP A 24 22.33 5.90 -17.07
C ASP A 24 21.57 4.57 -16.94
N PHE A 25 21.05 4.09 -18.07
CA PHE A 25 20.16 2.95 -18.11
C PHE A 25 20.86 1.68 -18.59
N GLU A 26 20.61 0.60 -17.86
CA GLU A 26 21.07 -0.74 -18.19
C GLU A 26 19.89 -1.70 -18.32
N ASN A 27 20.14 -2.90 -18.85
CA ASN A 27 19.16 -3.99 -18.88
C ASN A 27 19.67 -5.17 -18.05
N TRP A 28 19.04 -5.41 -16.90
CA TRP A 28 19.44 -6.47 -15.97
C TRP A 28 18.47 -7.63 -16.02
N LYS A 29 18.96 -8.85 -15.73
CA LYS A 29 18.11 -10.05 -15.64
C LYS A 29 17.01 -9.83 -14.61
N THR A 30 15.78 -10.14 -14.97
CA THR A 30 14.63 -10.06 -14.06
C THR A 30 14.87 -10.98 -12.85
N PRO A 31 14.77 -10.46 -11.62
CA PRO A 31 14.94 -11.26 -10.40
C PRO A 31 13.94 -12.42 -10.35
N GLY A 32 14.43 -13.63 -10.07
CA GLY A 32 13.58 -14.83 -10.07
C GLY A 32 12.48 -14.80 -9.00
N ASN A 33 12.65 -14.04 -7.92
CA ASN A 33 11.63 -13.82 -6.90
C ASN A 33 10.43 -13.03 -7.43
N TYR A 34 10.59 -12.14 -8.43
CA TYR A 34 9.48 -11.34 -8.96
C TYR A 34 8.38 -12.23 -9.55
N ARG A 35 8.75 -13.36 -10.16
CA ARG A 35 7.83 -14.38 -10.70
C ARG A 35 6.92 -15.03 -9.65
N ARG A 36 7.21 -14.84 -8.35
CA ARG A 36 6.43 -15.44 -7.25
C ARG A 36 5.30 -14.54 -6.76
N PHE A 37 5.20 -13.32 -7.28
CA PHE A 37 4.18 -12.35 -6.90
C PHE A 37 3.12 -12.22 -8.01
N PRO A 38 1.88 -11.81 -7.68
CA PRO A 38 0.83 -11.57 -8.67
C PRO A 38 1.33 -10.68 -9.83
N GLY A 39 1.02 -11.06 -11.08
CA GLY A 39 1.48 -10.39 -12.31
C GLY A 39 2.97 -10.61 -12.66
N GLY A 40 3.74 -11.30 -11.80
CA GLY A 40 5.18 -11.51 -12.01
C GLY A 40 5.52 -12.38 -13.23
N ASP A 41 4.64 -13.30 -13.62
CA ASP A 41 4.85 -14.21 -14.75
C ASP A 41 4.85 -13.48 -16.10
N GLU A 42 4.26 -12.29 -16.17
CA GLU A 42 4.17 -11.46 -17.39
C GLU A 42 5.41 -10.58 -17.61
N LEU A 43 6.31 -10.49 -16.62
CA LEU A 43 7.50 -9.64 -16.74
C LEU A 43 8.45 -10.13 -17.86
N PRO A 44 9.19 -9.23 -18.53
CA PRO A 44 10.20 -9.62 -19.50
C PRO A 44 11.37 -10.38 -18.83
N ALA A 45 12.24 -11.00 -19.62
CA ALA A 45 13.42 -11.71 -19.12
C ALA A 45 14.51 -10.76 -18.55
N LYS A 46 14.55 -9.52 -19.06
CA LYS A 46 15.39 -8.44 -18.57
C LYS A 46 14.52 -7.21 -18.31
N LEU A 47 14.84 -6.47 -17.27
CA LEU A 47 14.22 -5.19 -16.93
C LEU A 47 15.21 -4.06 -17.20
N LYS A 48 14.68 -2.95 -17.70
CA LYS A 48 15.41 -1.68 -17.70
C LYS A 48 15.62 -1.23 -16.26
N VAL A 49 16.82 -0.76 -15.94
CA VAL A 49 17.19 -0.27 -14.62
C VAL A 49 18.05 0.96 -14.74
N TRP A 50 18.07 1.79 -13.70
CA TRP A 50 18.95 2.94 -13.60
C TRP A 50 19.85 2.80 -12.38
N ARG A 51 21.17 2.82 -12.59
CA ARG A 51 22.15 2.66 -11.51
C ARG A 51 22.23 3.92 -10.62
N ILE A 52 21.89 3.76 -9.35
CA ILE A 52 21.94 4.82 -8.33
C ILE A 52 23.28 4.78 -7.58
N GLN A 53 23.81 3.59 -7.36
CA GLN A 53 25.01 3.37 -6.55
C GLN A 53 25.83 2.16 -7.04
N GLY A 54 27.01 1.96 -6.46
CA GLY A 54 27.91 0.84 -6.77
C GLY A 54 28.43 0.19 -5.50
N THR A 55 27.56 -0.51 -4.76
CA THR A 55 27.98 -1.24 -3.55
C THR A 55 28.35 -2.69 -3.82
N GLY A 56 27.86 -3.26 -4.93
CA GLY A 56 28.00 -4.69 -5.23
C GLY A 56 27.09 -5.58 -4.38
N LYS A 57 26.25 -5.00 -3.51
CA LYS A 57 25.36 -5.75 -2.61
C LYS A 57 24.18 -6.37 -3.39
N SER A 58 23.64 -7.45 -2.82
CA SER A 58 22.45 -8.14 -3.33
C SER A 58 21.17 -7.80 -2.57
N TYR A 59 21.29 -7.03 -1.47
CA TYR A 59 20.20 -6.60 -0.59
C TYR A 59 20.13 -5.06 -0.50
N GLY A 60 18.95 -4.54 -0.17
CA GLY A 60 18.64 -3.10 -0.20
C GLY A 60 17.93 -2.69 -1.49
N GLY A 61 17.96 -1.40 -1.81
CA GLY A 61 17.36 -0.82 -3.00
C GLY A 61 15.85 -0.58 -2.90
N VAL A 62 15.20 -1.01 -1.81
CA VAL A 62 13.77 -0.85 -1.56
C VAL A 62 13.45 -0.63 -0.09
N VAL A 63 12.53 0.28 0.19
CA VAL A 63 12.04 0.62 1.54
C VAL A 63 10.74 -0.10 1.87
N SER A 64 9.87 -0.30 0.89
CA SER A 64 8.55 -0.89 1.08
C SER A 64 8.16 -1.82 -0.07
N ARG A 65 7.11 -2.60 0.12
CA ARG A 65 6.33 -3.13 -0.99
C ARG A 65 5.58 -1.99 -1.69
N SER A 66 5.16 -2.19 -2.93
CA SER A 66 4.32 -1.23 -3.66
C SER A 66 2.91 -1.15 -3.09
N TRP A 67 2.37 -2.27 -2.63
CA TRP A 67 0.99 -2.37 -2.15
C TRP A 67 0.76 -1.62 -0.84
N GLY A 68 -0.27 -0.77 -0.83
CA GLY A 68 -0.64 0.06 0.31
C GLY A 68 0.35 1.17 0.66
N PHE A 69 1.41 1.40 -0.13
CA PHE A 69 2.35 2.49 0.18
C PHE A 69 1.73 3.87 -0.05
N SER A 70 0.94 3.99 -1.13
CA SER A 70 0.29 5.22 -1.57
C SER A 70 -1.21 5.27 -1.23
N ASP A 71 -1.65 4.53 -0.21
CA ASP A 71 -3.05 4.57 0.26
C ASP A 71 -3.36 5.75 1.19
N SER A 72 -2.33 6.52 1.53
CA SER A 72 -2.41 7.75 2.29
C SER A 72 -2.15 8.95 1.38
N PRO A 73 -2.92 10.06 1.47
CA PRO A 73 -2.81 11.18 0.53
C PRO A 73 -1.48 11.96 0.64
N ASP A 74 -0.76 11.81 1.75
CA ASP A 74 0.58 12.38 1.96
C ASP A 74 1.71 11.50 1.42
N ALA A 75 1.36 10.38 0.78
CA ALA A 75 2.29 9.39 0.27
C ALA A 75 2.61 9.56 -1.21
N GLU A 76 3.86 9.35 -1.56
CA GLU A 76 4.29 9.42 -2.95
C GLU A 76 5.47 8.49 -3.22
N VAL A 77 5.38 7.70 -4.30
CA VAL A 77 6.49 6.88 -4.82
C VAL A 77 7.26 7.71 -5.82
N LEU A 78 8.52 8.03 -5.52
CA LEU A 78 9.39 8.81 -6.40
C LEU A 78 10.09 7.92 -7.43
N THR A 79 10.48 6.71 -7.04
CA THR A 79 10.98 5.71 -7.97
C THR A 79 10.85 4.30 -7.39
N PRO A 80 10.49 3.28 -8.20
CA PRO A 80 10.55 1.90 -7.77
C PRO A 80 12.01 1.39 -7.73
N GLY A 81 12.28 0.45 -6.85
CA GLY A 81 13.60 -0.10 -6.61
C GLY A 81 13.79 -1.47 -7.24
N PHE A 82 14.94 -1.71 -7.86
CA PHE A 82 15.33 -3.03 -8.32
C PHE A 82 15.88 -3.85 -7.15
N ASN A 83 15.28 -5.03 -6.89
CA ASN A 83 15.61 -5.82 -5.70
C ASN A 83 15.36 -7.33 -5.88
N SER A 84 15.84 -8.13 -4.92
CA SER A 84 15.73 -9.61 -4.95
C SER A 84 14.83 -10.20 -3.84
N GLY A 85 14.11 -9.37 -3.07
CA GLY A 85 13.34 -9.81 -1.90
C GLY A 85 11.84 -9.47 -1.92
N LYS A 86 11.42 -8.50 -2.73
CA LYS A 86 10.05 -8.00 -2.88
C LYS A 86 9.58 -8.16 -4.33
N GLU A 87 8.37 -7.71 -4.63
CA GLU A 87 7.79 -7.71 -5.97
C GLU A 87 8.43 -6.66 -6.89
N SER A 88 8.16 -6.81 -8.19
CA SER A 88 8.41 -5.78 -9.19
C SER A 88 7.61 -4.52 -8.86
N GLY A 89 8.23 -3.35 -8.99
CA GLY A 89 7.59 -2.07 -8.65
C GLY A 89 7.60 -1.71 -7.17
N ALA A 90 8.20 -2.56 -6.31
CA ALA A 90 8.43 -2.22 -4.90
C ALA A 90 9.14 -0.87 -4.74
N VAL A 91 8.82 -0.13 -3.68
CA VAL A 91 9.22 1.27 -3.52
C VAL A 91 10.72 1.36 -3.23
N GLY A 92 11.47 1.99 -4.14
CA GLY A 92 12.89 2.30 -3.97
C GLY A 92 13.09 3.56 -3.16
N VAL A 93 12.42 4.62 -3.60
CA VAL A 93 12.36 5.91 -2.92
C VAL A 93 10.91 6.40 -2.92
N GLY A 94 10.47 6.88 -1.76
CA GLY A 94 9.17 7.51 -1.61
C GLY A 94 9.16 8.43 -0.40
N ARG A 95 8.04 9.10 -0.16
CA ARG A 95 7.82 9.94 1.01
C ARG A 95 6.47 9.67 1.65
N HIS A 96 6.36 10.01 2.94
CA HIS A 96 5.11 10.23 3.67
C HIS A 96 5.25 11.57 4.40
N GLY A 97 4.50 12.60 4.01
CA GLY A 97 4.72 13.98 4.50
C GLY A 97 6.16 14.44 4.27
N ASN A 98 6.82 14.95 5.31
CA ASN A 98 8.26 15.31 5.30
C ASN A 98 9.21 14.12 5.49
N PHE A 99 8.72 12.88 5.54
CA PHE A 99 9.58 11.73 5.81
C PHE A 99 10.07 11.07 4.51
N LEU A 100 11.31 11.35 4.11
CA LEU A 100 11.95 10.68 2.97
C LEU A 100 12.32 9.24 3.34
N GLN A 101 11.85 8.29 2.55
CA GLN A 101 12.24 6.89 2.64
C GLN A 101 13.19 6.56 1.49
N TRP A 102 14.44 6.24 1.84
CA TRP A 102 15.54 6.04 0.90
C TRP A 102 16.09 4.61 0.97
N GLY A 103 15.90 3.83 -0.10
CA GLY A 103 16.25 2.40 -0.12
C GLY A 103 17.73 2.08 -0.39
N PHE A 104 18.54 3.09 -0.69
CA PHE A 104 19.93 2.93 -1.10
C PHE A 104 20.87 3.25 0.07
N SER A 105 21.98 2.51 0.21
CA SER A 105 22.81 2.52 1.43
C SER A 105 24.28 2.86 1.18
N ALA A 106 24.63 3.23 -0.05
CA ALA A 106 25.96 3.68 -0.39
C ALA A 106 26.31 4.99 0.31
N PRO A 107 27.56 5.19 0.75
CA PRO A 107 28.05 6.54 0.99
C PRO A 107 28.07 7.34 -0.33
N PRO A 108 28.07 8.69 -0.29
CA PRO A 108 28.08 9.52 -1.49
C PRO A 108 29.19 9.15 -2.48
N SER A 109 30.39 8.79 -2.01
CA SER A 109 31.53 8.37 -2.84
C SER A 109 31.30 7.09 -3.66
N LYS A 110 30.24 6.33 -3.36
CA LYS A 110 29.82 5.13 -4.10
C LYS A 110 28.48 5.31 -4.81
N MET A 111 27.93 6.52 -4.84
CA MET A 111 26.76 6.85 -5.65
C MET A 111 27.20 7.30 -7.04
N THR A 112 26.36 7.06 -8.05
CA THR A 112 26.55 7.71 -9.36
C THR A 112 26.27 9.20 -9.21
N GLU A 113 26.80 10.04 -10.11
CA GLU A 113 26.52 11.48 -10.07
C GLU A 113 25.02 11.76 -10.18
N ALA A 114 24.32 11.06 -11.09
CA ALA A 114 22.86 11.12 -11.20
C ALA A 114 22.16 10.69 -9.90
N GLY A 115 22.65 9.64 -9.24
CA GLY A 115 22.14 9.19 -7.94
C GLY A 115 22.31 10.24 -6.84
N GLN A 116 23.45 10.93 -6.79
CA GLN A 116 23.70 12.02 -5.83
C GLN A 116 22.76 13.19 -6.06
N ARG A 117 22.62 13.64 -7.32
CA ARG A 117 21.70 14.71 -7.71
C ARG A 117 20.26 14.36 -7.35
N PHE A 118 19.84 13.13 -7.66
CA PHE A 118 18.50 12.64 -7.32
C PHE A 118 18.26 12.60 -5.81
N PHE A 119 19.22 12.16 -5.01
CA PHE A 119 19.11 12.19 -3.55
C PHE A 119 18.92 13.61 -3.03
N LEU A 120 19.77 14.56 -3.46
CA LEU A 120 19.64 15.97 -3.07
C LEU A 120 18.31 16.56 -3.51
N ASN A 121 17.86 16.26 -4.73
CA ASN A 121 16.57 16.71 -5.22
C ASN A 121 15.41 16.14 -4.42
N CYS A 122 15.46 14.87 -4.00
CA CYS A 122 14.45 14.29 -3.12
C CYS A 122 14.39 15.05 -1.79
N VAL A 123 15.54 15.35 -1.18
CA VAL A 123 15.61 16.11 0.08
C VAL A 123 15.05 17.53 -0.09
N CYS A 124 15.46 18.26 -1.14
CA CYS A 124 14.91 19.59 -1.43
C CYS A 124 13.40 19.54 -1.73
N TYR A 125 12.95 18.50 -2.43
CA TYR A 125 11.54 18.33 -2.77
C TYR A 125 10.69 18.13 -1.51
N ILE A 126 11.09 17.23 -0.61
CA ILE A 126 10.30 16.93 0.59
C ILE A 126 10.28 18.09 1.59
N HIS A 127 11.27 19.00 1.54
CA HIS A 127 11.31 20.18 2.42
C HIS A 127 10.08 21.08 2.29
N ARG A 128 9.35 21.05 1.16
CA ARG A 128 8.07 21.79 1.03
C ARG A 128 6.99 21.31 2.01
N TYR A 129 7.14 20.10 2.53
CA TYR A 129 6.25 19.50 3.53
C TYR A 129 6.79 19.67 4.95
N ASP A 130 7.71 20.61 5.21
CA ASP A 130 8.33 20.79 6.53
C ASP A 130 7.28 20.87 7.65
N GLY A 131 7.56 20.17 8.75
CA GLY A 131 6.65 20.01 9.88
C GLY A 131 5.43 19.08 9.64
N GLN A 132 5.22 18.52 8.45
CA GLN A 132 4.12 17.58 8.19
C GLN A 132 4.51 16.13 8.56
N PRO A 133 3.94 15.54 9.62
CA PRO A 133 4.19 14.15 9.97
C PRO A 133 3.41 13.21 9.03
N PRO A 134 3.84 11.94 8.89
CA PRO A 134 3.06 10.92 8.19
C PRO A 134 1.64 10.81 8.74
N LEU A 135 0.63 10.84 7.86
CA LEU A 135 -0.79 10.75 8.27
C LEU A 135 -1.16 9.34 8.76
N VAL A 136 -0.49 8.32 8.22
CA VAL A 136 -0.77 6.92 8.52
C VAL A 136 0.49 6.21 9.01
N ARG A 137 0.36 5.50 10.12
CA ARG A 137 1.30 4.44 10.50
C ARG A 137 0.78 3.10 9.99
N ARG A 138 1.68 2.27 9.47
CA ARG A 138 1.34 0.92 9.03
C ARG A 138 0.95 0.05 10.23
N LEU A 139 -0.35 -0.20 10.37
CA LEU A 139 -0.94 -1.11 11.35
C LEU A 139 -1.17 -2.51 10.77
N LYS A 140 -1.52 -2.60 9.48
CA LYS A 140 -1.85 -3.85 8.77
C LYS A 140 -1.14 -3.93 7.42
N SER A 141 -1.20 -5.11 6.79
CA SER A 141 -0.79 -5.24 5.39
C SER A 141 -1.99 -5.03 4.48
N ASP A 142 -1.74 -4.45 3.31
CA ASP A 142 -2.69 -4.20 2.22
C ASP A 142 -3.57 -5.42 1.86
N ARG A 143 -4.78 -5.15 1.33
CA ARG A 143 -5.79 -6.16 1.00
C ARG A 143 -5.39 -7.15 -0.10
N ILE A 144 -4.34 -6.88 -0.87
CA ILE A 144 -3.76 -7.87 -1.79
C ILE A 144 -2.96 -8.97 -1.09
N ASN A 145 -2.55 -8.71 0.17
CA ASN A 145 -1.72 -9.64 0.92
C ASN A 145 -2.35 -11.03 1.13
N PRO A 146 -3.65 -11.20 1.46
CA PRO A 146 -4.28 -12.53 1.50
C PRO A 146 -4.19 -13.27 0.17
N ILE A 147 -4.39 -12.59 -0.97
CA ILE A 147 -4.27 -13.21 -2.30
C ILE A 147 -2.85 -13.74 -2.52
N ARG A 148 -1.83 -12.92 -2.22
CA ARG A 148 -0.42 -13.36 -2.29
C ARG A 148 -0.16 -14.54 -1.36
N LEU A 149 -0.60 -14.47 -0.11
CA LEU A 149 -0.34 -15.50 0.89
C LEU A 149 -1.02 -16.83 0.53
N ALA A 150 -2.22 -16.79 -0.06
CA ALA A 150 -2.93 -17.96 -0.53
C ALA A 150 -2.08 -18.76 -1.53
N LEU A 151 -1.46 -18.08 -2.51
CA LEU A 151 -0.56 -18.70 -3.50
C LEU A 151 0.71 -19.33 -2.91
N LEU A 152 1.03 -19.03 -1.64
CA LEU A 152 2.17 -19.59 -0.92
C LEU A 152 1.81 -20.81 -0.05
N LEU A 153 0.52 -21.14 0.15
CA LEU A 153 0.08 -22.23 1.02
C LEU A 153 0.81 -23.55 0.76
N ARG A 154 0.97 -23.94 -0.50
CA ARG A 154 1.68 -25.19 -0.86
C ARG A 154 3.21 -25.07 -0.76
N LYS A 155 3.75 -23.85 -0.81
CA LYS A 155 5.20 -23.61 -0.83
C LYS A 155 5.79 -23.56 0.58
N ILE A 156 5.02 -23.13 1.58
CA ILE A 156 5.46 -23.01 2.97
C ILE A 156 4.77 -24.09 3.80
N LYS A 157 5.54 -25.05 4.32
CA LYS A 157 4.99 -26.19 5.07
C LYS A 157 4.51 -25.83 6.49
N LYS A 158 4.99 -24.73 7.05
CA LYS A 158 4.69 -24.32 8.43
C LYS A 158 3.31 -23.67 8.50
N LYS A 159 2.29 -24.38 8.99
CA LYS A 159 0.90 -23.89 9.12
C LYS A 159 0.81 -22.56 9.87
N SER A 160 1.56 -22.41 10.97
CA SER A 160 1.59 -21.18 11.78
C SER A 160 2.15 -19.95 11.07
N PHE A 161 2.73 -20.10 9.88
CA PHE A 161 3.02 -18.96 9.01
C PHE A 161 1.73 -18.26 8.52
N PHE A 162 0.63 -19.00 8.36
CA PHE A 162 -0.62 -18.55 7.77
C PHE A 162 -1.71 -18.21 8.79
N GLU A 163 -1.57 -18.64 10.04
CA GLU A 163 -2.56 -18.42 11.12
C GLU A 163 -2.79 -16.94 11.45
N SER A 164 -1.86 -16.06 11.07
CA SER A 164 -2.03 -14.60 11.19
C SER A 164 -2.83 -13.96 10.03
N ALA A 165 -3.10 -14.73 8.98
CA ALA A 165 -3.72 -14.26 7.75
C ALA A 165 -5.04 -14.96 7.43
N PHE A 166 -5.18 -16.25 7.78
CA PHE A 166 -6.34 -17.07 7.44
C PHE A 166 -6.84 -17.84 8.66
N THR A 167 -8.11 -18.25 8.64
CA THR A 167 -8.65 -19.16 9.66
C THR A 167 -8.08 -20.57 9.50
N SER A 168 -8.15 -21.38 10.55
CA SER A 168 -7.78 -22.79 10.48
C SER A 168 -8.59 -23.55 9.42
N GLU A 169 -9.89 -23.26 9.29
CA GLU A 169 -10.74 -23.90 8.27
C GLU A 169 -10.25 -23.55 6.86
N GLN A 170 -9.97 -22.26 6.58
CA GLN A 170 -9.47 -21.83 5.27
C GLN A 170 -8.13 -22.50 4.93
N ILE A 171 -7.22 -22.61 5.90
CA ILE A 171 -5.92 -23.25 5.66
C ILE A 171 -6.10 -24.74 5.31
N GLU A 172 -7.03 -25.42 5.97
CA GLU A 172 -7.29 -26.85 5.75
C GLU A 172 -8.03 -27.11 4.44
N GLU A 173 -9.14 -26.38 4.20
CA GLU A 173 -9.96 -26.48 3.00
C GLU A 173 -9.14 -26.22 1.72
N TYR A 174 -8.30 -25.18 1.75
CA TYR A 174 -7.52 -24.76 0.59
C TYR A 174 -6.08 -25.29 0.57
N ALA A 175 -5.70 -26.17 1.49
CA ALA A 175 -4.35 -26.75 1.55
C ALA A 175 -3.88 -27.34 0.20
N ARG A 176 -4.81 -27.94 -0.55
CA ARG A 176 -4.57 -28.52 -1.89
C ARG A 176 -5.06 -27.64 -3.03
N ASN A 177 -5.72 -26.52 -2.74
CA ASN A 177 -6.21 -25.56 -3.72
C ASN A 177 -5.79 -24.09 -3.41
N PRO A 178 -4.48 -23.76 -3.42
CA PRO A 178 -4.00 -22.39 -3.22
C PRO A 178 -4.63 -21.35 -4.15
N LYS A 179 -4.92 -21.73 -5.41
CA LYS A 179 -5.55 -20.85 -6.39
C LYS A 179 -7.00 -20.56 -6.03
N GLY A 180 -7.76 -21.55 -5.56
CA GLY A 180 -9.12 -21.34 -5.09
C GLY A 180 -9.21 -20.32 -3.96
N LEU A 181 -8.27 -20.35 -3.00
CA LEU A 181 -8.27 -19.35 -1.93
C LEU A 181 -7.90 -17.96 -2.46
N ALA A 182 -6.96 -17.87 -3.40
CA ALA A 182 -6.63 -16.61 -4.06
C ALA A 182 -7.87 -16.03 -4.77
N THR A 183 -8.57 -16.84 -5.58
CA THR A 183 -9.81 -16.47 -6.26
C THR A 183 -10.91 -16.07 -5.29
N TYR A 184 -11.09 -16.77 -4.17
CA TYR A 184 -12.04 -16.39 -3.12
C TYR A 184 -11.85 -14.95 -2.61
N TYR A 185 -10.59 -14.54 -2.41
CA TYR A 185 -10.28 -13.16 -2.04
C TYR A 185 -10.37 -12.18 -3.22
N GLU A 186 -9.94 -12.58 -4.42
CA GLU A 186 -10.03 -11.76 -5.64
C GLU A 186 -11.48 -11.41 -5.98
N ASP A 187 -12.40 -12.38 -5.96
CA ASP A 187 -13.82 -12.20 -6.26
C ASP A 187 -14.55 -11.30 -5.25
N SER A 188 -13.95 -11.11 -4.08
CA SER A 188 -14.50 -10.30 -2.98
C SER A 188 -13.56 -9.17 -2.57
N TYR A 189 -12.68 -8.72 -3.47
CA TYR A 189 -11.58 -7.80 -3.18
C TYR A 189 -12.02 -6.52 -2.45
N GLU A 190 -13.15 -5.96 -2.87
CA GLU A 190 -13.70 -4.72 -2.31
C GLU A 190 -14.28 -4.88 -0.89
N LEU A 191 -14.50 -6.12 -0.45
CA LEU A 191 -15.07 -6.47 0.86
C LEU A 191 -14.04 -7.09 1.81
N ILE A 192 -12.77 -7.19 1.39
CA ILE A 192 -11.69 -7.68 2.25
C ILE A 192 -11.48 -6.68 3.39
N TYR A 193 -11.50 -7.18 4.62
CA TYR A 193 -11.09 -6.43 5.80
C TYR A 193 -10.23 -7.29 6.73
N TRP A 194 -9.64 -6.66 7.74
CA TRP A 194 -8.87 -7.35 8.77
C TRP A 194 -9.63 -7.38 10.09
N ASP A 195 -9.86 -8.58 10.62
CA ASP A 195 -10.29 -8.85 11.99
C ASP A 195 -9.56 -10.09 12.50
N LYS A 196 -8.40 -9.84 13.13
CA LYS A 196 -7.40 -10.83 13.58
C LYS A 196 -6.74 -11.61 12.43
N VAL A 197 -7.50 -11.96 11.41
CA VAL A 197 -7.14 -12.55 10.11
C VAL A 197 -7.87 -11.78 9.00
N TYR A 198 -7.59 -12.11 7.73
CA TYR A 198 -8.34 -11.55 6.61
C TYR A 198 -9.71 -12.20 6.51
N ARG A 199 -10.75 -11.38 6.28
CA ARG A 199 -12.14 -11.81 6.14
C ARG A 199 -12.80 -11.10 4.97
N ILE A 200 -13.88 -11.70 4.47
CA ILE A 200 -14.81 -11.05 3.56
C ILE A 200 -15.99 -10.54 4.39
N ASP A 201 -16.35 -9.27 4.20
CA ASP A 201 -17.43 -8.64 4.96
C ASP A 201 -18.82 -9.10 4.49
N ALA A 202 -19.37 -10.10 5.18
CA ALA A 202 -20.72 -10.61 4.91
C ALA A 202 -21.81 -9.65 5.38
N GLU A 203 -21.57 -8.88 6.45
CA GLU A 203 -22.55 -7.91 6.95
C GLU A 203 -22.72 -6.77 5.95
N LEU A 204 -21.62 -6.21 5.44
CA LEU A 204 -21.65 -5.16 4.42
C LEU A 204 -22.31 -5.65 3.13
N ARG A 205 -21.98 -6.88 2.70
CA ARG A 205 -22.61 -7.52 1.54
C ARG A 205 -24.11 -7.68 1.71
N SER A 206 -24.57 -8.03 2.92
CA SER A 206 -26.00 -8.20 3.21
C SER A 206 -26.80 -6.89 3.13
N LEU A 207 -26.12 -5.73 3.16
CA LEU A 207 -26.71 -4.41 2.93
C LEU A 207 -26.63 -3.96 1.47
N SER A 208 -26.23 -4.86 0.56
CA SER A 208 -26.01 -4.56 -0.86
C SER A 208 -24.97 -3.44 -1.09
N ILE A 209 -24.00 -3.30 -0.18
CA ILE A 209 -22.86 -2.40 -0.34
C ILE A 209 -21.69 -3.21 -0.90
N GLU A 210 -21.18 -2.78 -2.06
CA GLU A 210 -20.20 -3.55 -2.84
C GLU A 210 -18.75 -3.36 -2.39
N SER A 211 -18.44 -2.26 -1.68
CA SER A 211 -17.08 -1.92 -1.26
C SER A 211 -17.04 -1.34 0.13
N ASN A 212 -16.00 -1.65 0.89
CA ASN A 212 -15.78 -1.10 2.23
C ASN A 212 -14.91 0.16 2.28
N ARG A 213 -14.43 0.65 1.12
CA ARG A 213 -13.40 1.71 1.06
C ARG A 213 -13.80 2.97 0.31
N THR A 214 -15.04 3.03 -0.20
CA THR A 214 -15.52 4.19 -0.94
C THR A 214 -16.27 5.16 -0.02
N LEU A 215 -16.15 6.45 -0.28
CA LEU A 215 -16.92 7.47 0.43
C LEU A 215 -18.43 7.23 0.30
N ARG A 216 -18.89 6.74 -0.87
CA ARG A 216 -20.28 6.34 -1.08
C ARG A 216 -20.74 5.28 -0.08
N SER A 217 -19.92 4.27 0.19
CA SER A 217 -20.24 3.23 1.16
C SER A 217 -20.40 3.80 2.57
N LEU A 218 -19.53 4.74 2.95
CA LEU A 218 -19.63 5.45 4.22
C LEU A 218 -20.92 6.27 4.31
N GLU A 219 -21.24 7.03 3.26
CA GLU A 219 -22.49 7.80 3.14
C GLU A 219 -23.74 6.91 3.26
N GLN A 220 -23.74 5.74 2.61
CA GLN A 220 -24.82 4.76 2.70
C GLN A 220 -24.99 4.24 4.13
N LEU A 221 -23.89 3.86 4.80
CA LEU A 221 -23.93 3.37 6.18
C LEU A 221 -24.47 4.43 7.14
N ILE A 222 -24.04 5.69 7.00
CA ILE A 222 -24.57 6.80 7.81
C ILE A 222 -26.06 7.01 7.56
N THR A 223 -26.51 6.93 6.30
CA THR A 223 -27.93 7.06 5.95
C THR A 223 -28.78 5.96 6.59
N MET A 224 -28.29 4.72 6.59
CA MET A 224 -28.95 3.55 7.19
C MET A 224 -29.11 3.64 8.72
N LEU A 225 -28.47 4.59 9.40
CA LEU A 225 -28.70 4.84 10.82
C LEU A 225 -30.11 5.39 11.14
N ASN A 226 -30.79 5.97 10.14
CA ASN A 226 -32.14 6.54 10.30
C ASN A 226 -33.25 5.49 10.25
N GLU A 227 -32.94 4.27 9.81
CA GLU A 227 -33.91 3.18 9.64
C GLU A 227 -33.69 2.13 10.73
N GLU A 228 -34.74 1.84 11.53
CA GLU A 228 -34.65 0.96 12.71
C GLU A 228 -34.09 -0.44 12.37
N GLU A 229 -34.46 -0.99 11.21
CA GLU A 229 -34.03 -2.32 10.76
C GLU A 229 -32.53 -2.37 10.41
N THR A 230 -31.99 -1.33 9.75
CA THR A 230 -30.60 -1.32 9.30
C THR A 230 -29.65 -0.67 10.32
N ALA A 231 -30.15 0.16 11.22
CA ALA A 231 -29.35 0.95 12.15
C ALA A 231 -28.37 0.10 13.00
N PRO A 232 -28.74 -1.06 13.59
CA PRO A 232 -27.81 -1.87 14.37
C PRO A 232 -26.59 -2.34 13.54
N LYS A 233 -26.83 -2.78 12.30
CA LYS A 233 -25.77 -3.26 11.40
C LYS A 233 -24.92 -2.10 10.88
N ALA A 234 -25.55 -0.98 10.56
CA ALA A 234 -24.85 0.25 10.17
C ALA A 234 -23.90 0.73 11.27
N ARG A 235 -24.33 0.76 12.54
CA ARG A 235 -23.47 1.13 13.69
C ARG A 235 -22.26 0.22 13.80
N LEU A 236 -22.45 -1.10 13.71
CA LEU A 236 -21.36 -2.07 13.74
C LEU A 236 -20.35 -1.85 12.60
N LEU A 237 -20.82 -1.55 11.39
CA LEU A 237 -19.95 -1.31 10.24
C LEU A 237 -19.25 0.05 10.31
N LEU A 238 -19.89 1.09 10.86
CA LEU A 238 -19.25 2.38 11.11
C LEU A 238 -18.14 2.27 12.17
N GLU A 239 -18.37 1.53 13.25
CA GLU A 239 -17.32 1.22 14.24
C GLU A 239 -16.16 0.44 13.62
N ARG A 240 -16.48 -0.53 12.75
CA ARG A 240 -15.48 -1.31 12.01
C ARG A 240 -14.64 -0.42 11.09
N TYR A 241 -15.27 0.47 10.34
CA TYR A 241 -14.62 1.19 9.24
C TYR A 241 -14.22 2.63 9.56
N THR A 242 -14.48 3.16 10.75
CA THR A 242 -14.05 4.51 11.12
C THR A 242 -13.29 4.50 12.44
N VAL A 243 -12.66 5.63 12.78
CA VAL A 243 -12.10 5.88 14.13
C VAL A 243 -13.00 6.76 14.97
N GLU A 244 -14.15 7.14 14.42
CA GLU A 244 -15.08 8.08 15.03
C GLU A 244 -16.19 7.33 15.76
N THR A 245 -16.84 8.02 16.69
CA THR A 245 -18.01 7.50 17.39
C THR A 245 -18.94 8.65 17.68
N PHE A 246 -20.19 8.51 17.25
CA PHE A 246 -21.25 9.49 17.48
C PHE A 246 -22.50 8.78 17.98
N GLU A 247 -23.28 9.50 18.79
CA GLU A 247 -24.48 8.96 19.43
C GLU A 247 -25.66 8.92 18.45
N SER A 248 -25.78 9.95 17.61
CA SER A 248 -26.93 10.15 16.71
C SER A 248 -26.57 10.15 15.21
N PRO A 249 -27.52 9.81 14.33
CA PRO A 249 -27.33 9.93 12.87
C PRO A 249 -26.96 11.34 12.42
N GLU A 250 -27.50 12.38 13.08
CA GLU A 250 -27.26 13.79 12.74
C GLU A 250 -25.79 14.16 12.97
N GLN A 251 -25.21 13.73 14.09
CA GLN A 251 -23.79 13.95 14.37
C GLN A 251 -22.87 13.30 13.33
N TRP A 252 -23.22 12.10 12.84
CA TRP A 252 -22.52 11.46 11.73
C TRP A 252 -22.59 12.29 10.44
N GLN A 253 -23.76 12.82 10.11
CA GLN A 253 -23.96 13.64 8.91
C GLN A 253 -23.22 14.98 9.00
N GLU A 254 -23.24 15.62 10.17
CA GLU A 254 -22.49 16.85 10.43
C GLU A 254 -20.99 16.63 10.28
N TRP A 255 -20.44 15.58 10.90
CA TRP A 255 -19.03 15.22 10.76
C TRP A 255 -18.65 14.97 9.31
N LEU A 256 -19.42 14.14 8.61
CA LEU A 256 -19.17 13.82 7.21
C LEU A 256 -19.19 15.09 6.36
N SER A 257 -20.17 15.97 6.55
CA SER A 257 -20.28 17.23 5.81
C SER A 257 -19.08 18.15 6.07
N ALA A 258 -18.62 18.24 7.32
CA ALA A 258 -17.51 19.10 7.71
C ALA A 258 -16.14 18.63 7.18
N CYS A 259 -15.96 17.33 6.95
CA CYS A 259 -14.66 16.77 6.55
C CYS A 259 -14.67 16.00 5.23
N ARG A 260 -15.77 16.04 4.48
CA ARG A 260 -16.03 15.21 3.29
C ARG A 260 -14.84 15.12 2.32
N GLU A 261 -14.29 16.27 1.94
CA GLU A 261 -13.20 16.39 0.97
C GLU A 261 -11.82 15.95 1.52
N ARG A 262 -11.75 15.68 2.82
CA ARG A 262 -10.55 15.24 3.53
C ARG A 262 -10.63 13.78 3.98
N ILE A 263 -11.75 13.10 3.73
CA ILE A 263 -11.91 11.68 4.06
C ILE A 263 -11.14 10.84 3.04
N TYR A 264 -10.38 9.87 3.53
CA TYR A 264 -9.72 8.85 2.73
C TYR A 264 -9.75 7.51 3.47
N PHE A 265 -9.65 6.41 2.73
CA PHE A 265 -9.59 5.07 3.30
C PHE A 265 -8.17 4.52 3.22
N SER A 266 -7.67 3.92 4.31
CA SER A 266 -6.35 3.29 4.32
C SER A 266 -6.43 1.84 4.81
N ASP A 267 -6.04 0.91 3.96
CA ASP A 267 -5.89 -0.51 4.31
C ASP A 267 -4.78 -0.67 5.35
N VAL A 268 -3.61 -0.06 5.08
CA VAL A 268 -2.46 -0.21 5.97
C VAL A 268 -2.65 0.54 7.28
N GLY A 269 -3.46 1.60 7.26
CA GLY A 269 -3.92 2.38 8.40
C GLY A 269 -4.99 1.69 9.25
N GLY A 270 -5.28 0.42 8.97
CA GLY A 270 -6.16 -0.43 9.78
C GLY A 270 -7.50 -0.76 9.14
N TYR A 271 -7.64 -0.66 7.80
CA TYR A 271 -8.90 -0.84 7.09
C TYR A 271 -9.98 0.14 7.56
N LYS A 272 -9.61 1.43 7.66
CA LYS A 272 -10.49 2.47 8.18
C LYS A 272 -10.46 3.73 7.33
N PHE A 273 -11.60 4.39 7.25
CA PHE A 273 -11.73 5.80 6.90
C PHE A 273 -11.02 6.66 7.94
N ARG A 274 -10.31 7.66 7.45
CA ARG A 274 -9.54 8.62 8.21
C ARG A 274 -9.80 10.00 7.64
N VAL A 275 -9.56 11.01 8.47
CA VAL A 275 -9.73 12.42 8.11
C VAL A 275 -8.36 13.06 8.06
N MET A 276 -7.99 13.59 6.90
CA MET A 276 -6.79 14.41 6.77
C MET A 276 -6.97 15.72 7.55
N PRO A 277 -5.99 16.17 8.36
CA PRO A 277 -6.08 17.44 9.07
C PRO A 277 -6.31 18.64 8.14
N GLU A 278 -7.00 19.67 8.63
CA GLU A 278 -7.19 20.90 7.88
C GLU A 278 -5.85 21.56 7.52
N GLY A 279 -5.75 22.04 6.28
CA GLY A 279 -4.54 22.70 5.78
C GLY A 279 -3.30 21.82 5.70
N TYR A 280 -3.45 20.48 5.66
CA TYR A 280 -2.33 19.55 5.51
C TYR A 280 -1.72 19.59 4.10
N LEU A 281 -2.53 19.46 3.05
CA LEU A 281 -2.07 19.68 1.67
C LEU A 281 -2.17 21.19 1.37
N ARG A 282 -1.03 21.89 1.39
CA ARG A 282 -0.89 23.29 0.97
C ARG A 282 -0.14 23.38 -0.35
#